data_AF-A0A7C4F666-F1
#
_entry.id   AF-A0A7C4F666-F1
#
_cell.length_a   1.000
_cell.length_b   1.000
_cell.length_c   1.000
_cell.angle_alpha   90.00
_cell.angle_beta   90.00
_cell.angle_gamma   90.00
#
_symmetry.space_group_name_H-M   'P 1'
#
loop_
_entity.id
_entity.type
_entity.pdbx_description
1 polymer ?
#
loop_
_entity_poly.entity_id
_entity_poly.type
_entity_poly.pdbx_seq_one_letter_code
_entity_poly.pdbx_strand_id
1 'polypeptide(L)' 'MIVVFTGNGKGKTTASLGQMMRAVGQGKRAIMFQFIKGPWISGEHKFLDAMPAFKGKFEIHRGG' A
#
# COMPACT_ATOMS: atom_id res chain seq x y z
N MET A 1 8.89 -12.69 -8.88
CA MET A 1 8.87 -11.51 -9.76
C MET A 1 9.24 -10.30 -8.93
N ILE A 2 10.13 -9.45 -9.45
CA ILE A 2 10.52 -8.19 -8.80
C ILE A 2 10.14 -7.06 -9.75
N VAL A 3 9.48 -6.02 -9.24
CA VAL A 3 9.07 -4.85 -10.01
C VAL A 3 9.63 -3.62 -9.33
N VAL A 4 10.31 -2.77 -10.10
CA VAL A 4 10.92 -1.54 -9.61
C VAL A 4 10.27 -0.36 -10.30
N PHE A 5 9.51 0.44 -9.54
CA PHE A 5 8.98 1.71 -10.02
C PHE A 5 9.99 2.82 -9.68
N THR A 6 10.62 3.40 -10.71
CA THR A 6 11.63 4.47 -10.57
C THR A 6 11.32 5.66 -11.50
N GLY A 7 12.10 6.74 -11.40
CA GLY A 7 11.93 7.99 -12.15
C GLY A 7 11.24 9.11 -11.35
N ASN A 8 11.27 10.33 -11.87
CA ASN A 8 10.78 11.53 -11.15
C ASN A 8 9.27 11.76 -11.24
N GLY A 9 8.55 10.92 -12.01
CA GLY A 9 7.09 11.01 -12.14
C GLY A 9 6.35 10.71 -10.83
N LYS A 10 5.20 11.38 -10.63
CA LYS A 10 4.24 11.06 -9.57
C LYS A 10 3.57 9.71 -9.87
N GLY A 11 3.24 8.94 -8.83
CA GLY A 11 2.43 7.72 -8.97
C GLY A 11 3.13 6.39 -8.70
N LYS A 12 4.45 6.37 -8.43
CA LYS A 12 5.19 5.14 -8.07
C LYS A 12 4.57 4.42 -6.86
N THR A 13 4.29 5.17 -5.80
CA THR A 13 3.66 4.64 -4.57
C THR A 13 2.24 4.13 -4.85
N THR A 14 1.45 4.89 -5.60
CA THR A 14 0.08 4.53 -5.97
C THR A 14 0.02 3.28 -6.84
N ALA A 15 0.96 3.10 -7.78
CA ALA A 15 1.07 1.92 -8.61
C ALA A 15 1.38 0.66 -7.78
N SER A 16 2.37 0.75 -6.87
CA SER A 16 2.67 -0.33 -5.92
C SER A 16 1.46 -0.68 -5.08
N LEU A 17 0.75 0.31 -4.56
CA LEU A 17 -0.43 0.06 -3.75
C LEU A 17 -1.56 -0.62 -4.55
N GLY A 18 -1.83 -0.17 -5.78
CA GLY A 18 -2.84 -0.80 -6.64
C GLY A 18 -2.57 -2.29 -6.87
N GLN A 19 -1.30 -2.68 -7.01
CA GLN A 19 -0.92 -4.10 -7.10
C GLN A 19 -1.22 -4.86 -5.80
N MET A 20 -0.91 -4.26 -4.66
CA MET A 20 -1.20 -4.88 -3.37
C MET A 20 -2.70 -5.02 -3.14
N MET A 21 -3.50 -4.00 -3.46
CA MET A 21 -4.97 -4.05 -3.37
C MET A 21 -5.56 -5.14 -4.27
N ARG A 22 -5.06 -5.28 -5.50
CA ARG A 22 -5.44 -6.37 -6.39
C ARG A 22 -5.10 -7.74 -5.79
N ALA A 23 -3.92 -7.89 -5.17
CA ALA A 23 -3.53 -9.14 -4.53
C ALA A 23 -4.43 -9.49 -3.33
N VAL A 24 -4.74 -8.51 -2.48
CA VAL A 24 -5.62 -8.75 -1.32
C VAL A 24 -7.06 -9.00 -1.74
N GLY A 25 -7.55 -8.37 -2.82
CA GLY A 25 -8.84 -8.69 -3.43
C GLY A 25 -8.96 -10.14 -3.90
N GLN A 26 -7.84 -10.80 -4.22
CA GLN A 26 -7.76 -12.24 -4.50
C GLN A 26 -7.55 -13.10 -3.24
N GLY A 27 -7.71 -12.54 -2.04
CA GLY A 27 -7.54 -13.23 -0.76
C GLY A 27 -6.10 -13.41 -0.30
N LYS A 28 -5.11 -12.83 -0.99
CA LYS A 28 -3.69 -12.88 -0.58
C LYS A 28 -3.42 -11.86 0.53
N ARG A 29 -2.23 -11.96 1.15
CA ARG A 29 -1.74 -10.99 2.15
C ARG A 29 -0.70 -10.07 1.51
N ALA A 30 -0.68 -8.80 1.90
CA ALA A 30 0.27 -7.81 1.42
C ALA A 30 0.77 -6.92 2.56
N ILE A 31 2.07 -6.62 2.57
CA ILE A 31 2.73 -5.80 3.59
C ILE A 31 3.52 -4.67 2.91
N MET A 32 3.34 -3.44 3.37
CA MET A 32 4.03 -2.25 2.85
C MET A 32 4.98 -1.71 3.90
N PHE A 33 6.23 -1.49 3.52
CA PHE A 33 7.20 -0.76 4.33
C PHE A 33 7.44 0.62 3.69
N GLN A 34 7.07 1.68 4.40
CA GLN A 34 7.32 3.05 3.98
C GLN A 34 8.46 3.64 4.81
N PHE A 35 9.58 3.93 4.15
CA PHE A 35 10.79 4.48 4.79
C PHE A 35 10.76 6.00 4.96
N ILE A 36 9.80 6.70 4.36
CA ILE A 36 9.69 8.16 4.40
C ILE A 36 8.40 8.55 5.11
N LYS A 37 8.51 9.36 6.17
CA LYS A 37 7.38 10.00 6.86
C LYS A 37 6.91 11.22 6.07
N GLY A 38 5.93 11.03 5.19
CA GLY A 38 5.15 12.14 4.64
C GLY A 38 3.94 12.44 5.53
N PRO A 39 3.49 13.70 5.67
CA PRO A 39 2.23 14.08 6.35
C PRO A 39 0.98 13.59 5.59
N TRP A 40 1.16 12.70 4.61
CA TRP A 40 0.10 12.23 3.77
C TRP A 40 -0.73 11.21 4.56
N ILE A 41 -1.82 11.70 5.14
CA ILE A 41 -2.99 10.86 5.40
C ILE A 41 -3.50 10.47 4.02
N SER A 42 -2.87 9.46 3.45
CA SER A 42 -3.30 8.90 2.19
C SER A 42 -4.68 8.30 2.39
N GLY A 43 -5.61 8.52 1.44
CA GLY A 43 -6.96 7.92 1.50
C GLY A 43 -6.93 6.40 1.65
N GLU A 44 -5.78 5.81 1.35
CA GLU A 44 -5.39 4.42 1.49
C GLU A 44 -5.42 3.92 2.95
N HIS A 45 -5.17 4.81 3.93
CA HIS A 45 -5.35 4.48 5.36
C HIS A 45 -6.83 4.41 5.73
N LYS A 46 -7.63 5.39 5.26
CA LYS A 46 -9.08 5.39 5.46
C LYS A 46 -9.76 4.20 4.78
N PHE A 47 -9.20 3.73 3.66
CA PHE A 47 -9.67 2.54 2.96
C PHE A 47 -9.56 1.27 3.82
N LEU A 48 -8.49 1.11 4.58
CA LEU A 48 -8.35 -0.04 5.49
C LEU A 48 -9.36 0.00 6.63
N ASP A 49 -9.62 1.19 7.17
CA ASP A 49 -10.62 1.38 8.21
C ASP A 49 -12.05 1.15 7.68
N ALA A 50 -12.31 1.56 6.43
CA ALA A 50 -13.62 1.42 5.78
C ALA A 50 -13.94 0.00 5.30
N MET A 51 -12.95 -0.91 5.29
CA MET A 51 -13.08 -2.19 4.60
C MET A 51 -12.64 -3.36 5.49
N PRO A 52 -13.54 -3.87 6.35
CA PRO A 52 -13.26 -4.91 7.33
C PRO A 52 -12.71 -6.22 6.71
N ALA A 53 -13.07 -6.51 5.46
CA ALA A 53 -12.59 -7.68 4.72
C ALA A 53 -11.07 -7.69 4.47
N PHE A 54 -10.42 -6.53 4.55
CA PHE A 54 -8.98 -6.35 4.36
C PHE A 54 -8.22 -6.32 5.69
N LYS A 55 -8.93 -6.27 6.82
CA LYS A 55 -8.37 -6.22 8.17
C LYS A 55 -7.56 -7.49 8.46
N GLY A 56 -6.26 -7.33 8.73
CA GLY A 56 -5.32 -8.43 8.96
C GLY A 56 -4.75 -9.10 7.70
N LYS A 57 -5.14 -8.66 6.49
CA LYS A 57 -4.52 -9.10 5.22
C LYS A 57 -3.66 -8.03 4.57
N PHE A 58 -3.85 -6.77 4.97
CA PHE A 58 -3.09 -5.64 4.46
C PHE A 58 -2.51 -4.84 5.62
N GLU A 59 -1.18 -4.71 5.65
CA GLU A 59 -0.45 -4.06 6.75
C GLU A 59 0.51 -2.99 6.21
N ILE A 60 0.51 -1.80 6.83
CA ILE A 60 1.46 -0.73 6.51
C ILE A 60 2.34 -0.49 7.72
N HIS A 61 3.63 -0.74 7.55
CA HIS A 61 4.67 -0.40 8.51
C HIS A 61 5.39 0.87 8.04
N ARG A 62 5.50 1.86 8.91
CA ARG A 62 6.29 3.06 8.65
C ARG A 62 7.60 2.93 9.40
N GLY A 63 8.71 2.86 8.66
CA GLY A 63 10.05 2.76 9.22
C GLY A 63 10.59 4.16 9.48
N GLY A 64 10.45 4.62 10.72
CA GLY A 64 11.02 5.87 11.22
C GLY A 64 10.35 6.36 12.48
#